data_AF-A0A1G1BSR3-F1
#
_entry.id   AF-A0A1G1BSR3-F1
#
_cell.length_a   1.000
_cell.length_b   1.000
_cell.length_c   1.000
_cell.angle_alpha   90.00
_cell.angle_beta   90.00
_cell.angle_gamma   90.00
#
_symmetry.space_group_name_H-M   'P 1'
#
loop_
_entity.id
_entity.type
_entity.pdbx_description
1 polymer ?
#
loop_
_entity_poly.entity_id
_entity_poly.type
_entity_poly.pdbx_seq_one_letter_code
_entity_poly.pdbx_strand_id
1 'polypeptide(L)'
;MKKHLASRRIVLWGMLAVGTAGAVLAQEEQPLAAGNEALLTLAYPVKKAATPITLDGQLSPGEWDQAVKVAGFRVSGREDLASEQTVMHLLYDDTNLYLGIKCAESRMDQLVAKCQVDDTNVWNDDCIEFFLDLKHDHANYFHFIVNSVGARYDAVGFDRTWSAPWTVKTSRAADAWYIEAAFPFAALKAAAPKPGTVWGFNLDRERQAGGSLQLYNWADVRGNFHSPKLFGHLWFVPADWQPEAQSVAEAAGRVGGEEAHIYVPGGYWVVKEGEAPRGWTYREMLKCQEGEVTRFWTELEGIYKERPQMILRDQFEKFRARYEQTRQLAAETGPVDPEACAAAKVFLDGLGEQLRTLYWKVRIEQLGETF
;
A
#
# COMPACT_ATOMS: atom_id res chain seq x y z
N MET A 1 2.28 -69.07 10.92
CA MET A 1 0.93 -68.75 10.40
C MET A 1 0.13 -68.04 11.48
N LYS A 2 -0.44 -66.87 11.13
CA LYS A 2 -1.45 -66.05 11.87
C LYS A 2 -0.92 -65.33 13.15
N LYS A 3 -0.74 -63.99 13.12
CA LYS A 3 -1.73 -62.87 13.30
C LYS A 3 -2.30 -62.86 14.74
N HIS A 4 -2.48 -61.77 15.49
CA HIS A 4 -2.29 -60.32 15.32
C HIS A 4 -2.65 -59.61 16.66
N LEU A 5 -2.11 -58.40 16.85
CA LEU A 5 -2.63 -57.18 17.52
C LEU A 5 -3.07 -57.12 19.02
N ALA A 6 -2.43 -56.14 19.68
CA ALA A 6 -2.97 -54.96 20.38
C ALA A 6 -3.63 -55.05 21.77
N SER A 7 -3.11 -54.23 22.69
CA SER A 7 -3.76 -52.99 23.19
C SER A 7 -3.01 -52.46 24.42
N ARG A 8 -2.65 -51.17 24.43
CA ARG A 8 -2.16 -50.49 25.64
C ARG A 8 -3.13 -49.40 26.08
N ARG A 9 -3.45 -49.51 27.37
CA ARG A 9 -4.42 -48.83 28.23
C ARG A 9 -4.38 -47.30 28.23
N ILE A 10 -5.59 -46.74 28.35
CA ILE A 10 -5.94 -45.39 28.81
C ILE A 10 -5.70 -45.31 30.33
N VAL A 11 -5.13 -44.19 30.81
CA VAL A 11 -5.30 -43.72 32.19
C VAL A 11 -5.57 -42.22 32.15
N LEU A 12 -6.69 -41.83 32.77
CA LEU A 12 -7.17 -40.46 32.95
C LEU A 12 -7.10 -40.12 34.44
N TRP A 13 -6.49 -39.01 34.80
CA TRP A 13 -6.63 -38.24 36.06
C TRP A 13 -6.03 -36.86 35.74
N GLY A 14 -6.57 -35.68 36.05
CA GLY A 14 -7.77 -35.22 36.72
C GLY A 14 -7.68 -33.68 36.70
N MET A 15 -8.79 -32.98 36.48
CA MET A 15 -8.87 -31.52 36.44
C MET A 15 -8.94 -30.92 37.85
N LEU A 16 -8.19 -29.84 38.08
CA LEU A 16 -8.61 -28.73 38.95
C LEU A 16 -8.06 -27.42 38.39
N ALA A 17 -8.94 -26.45 38.20
CA ALA A 17 -8.71 -25.15 37.57
C ALA A 17 -8.16 -24.10 38.57
N VAL A 18 -7.43 -23.09 38.05
CA VAL A 18 -7.67 -21.63 38.23
C VAL A 18 -6.51 -20.86 37.56
N GLY A 19 -6.84 -19.92 36.67
CA GLY A 19 -5.91 -18.93 36.13
C GLY A 19 -6.13 -18.67 34.63
N THR A 20 -7.11 -17.85 34.27
CA THR A 20 -7.28 -17.37 32.89
C THR A 20 -6.23 -16.32 32.57
N ALA A 21 -5.02 -16.75 32.21
CA ALA A 21 -4.16 -15.98 31.34
C ALA A 21 -4.70 -16.13 29.92
N GLY A 22 -5.07 -15.01 29.28
CA GLY A 22 -5.51 -15.00 27.89
C GLY A 22 -4.42 -15.61 27.01
N ALA A 23 -4.70 -16.77 26.43
CA ALA A 23 -3.82 -17.38 25.45
C ALA A 23 -3.82 -16.49 24.21
N VAL A 24 -2.70 -15.79 23.98
CA VAL A 24 -2.35 -15.31 22.64
C VAL A 24 -2.18 -16.56 21.80
N LEU A 25 -3.17 -16.86 20.96
CA LEU A 25 -3.00 -17.87 19.92
C LEU A 25 -1.98 -17.31 18.94
N ALA A 26 -0.74 -17.80 19.02
CA ALA A 26 0.20 -17.67 17.93
C ALA A 26 -0.45 -18.32 16.70
N GLN A 27 -0.84 -17.49 15.72
CA GLN A 27 -1.23 -18.00 14.42
C GLN A 27 0.01 -18.66 13.80
N GLU A 28 -0.08 -19.94 13.49
CA GLU A 28 0.89 -20.60 12.61
C GLU A 28 0.91 -19.85 11.28
N GLU A 29 2.03 -19.20 10.96
CA GLU A 29 2.28 -18.65 9.63
C GLU A 29 2.23 -19.81 8.62
N GLN A 30 1.19 -19.81 7.78
CA GLN A 30 1.21 -20.68 6.61
C GLN A 30 2.35 -20.24 5.69
N PRO A 31 3.21 -21.17 5.22
CA PRO A 31 4.24 -20.80 4.28
C PRO A 31 3.60 -20.27 2.99
N LEU A 32 3.94 -19.03 2.64
CA LEU A 32 3.62 -18.43 1.34
C LEU A 32 4.03 -19.42 0.24
N ALA A 33 3.07 -19.85 -0.58
CA ALA A 33 3.36 -20.62 -1.77
C ALA A 33 4.37 -19.83 -2.62
N ALA A 34 5.51 -20.45 -2.91
CA ALA A 34 6.51 -19.89 -3.81
C ALA A 34 5.97 -19.92 -5.25
N GLY A 35 5.11 -18.96 -5.56
CA GLY A 35 4.78 -18.57 -6.92
C GLY A 35 5.82 -17.57 -7.39
N ASN A 36 6.55 -17.93 -8.44
CA ASN A 36 7.49 -17.07 -9.15
C ASN A 36 6.72 -16.04 -10.00
N GLU A 37 5.81 -15.30 -9.37
CA GLU A 37 5.20 -14.12 -9.97
C GLU A 37 6.20 -12.99 -9.81
N ALA A 38 6.63 -12.40 -10.93
CA ALA A 38 7.41 -11.18 -10.93
C ALA A 38 6.65 -10.16 -10.07
N LEU A 39 7.15 -9.92 -8.85
CA LEU A 39 6.58 -8.91 -7.97
C LEU A 39 6.68 -7.59 -8.71
N LEU A 40 5.53 -6.98 -8.98
CA LEU A 40 5.47 -5.68 -9.64
C LEU A 40 6.31 -4.69 -8.83
N THR A 41 7.42 -4.24 -9.42
CA THR A 41 8.34 -3.38 -8.70
C THR A 41 7.85 -1.94 -8.76
N LEU A 42 7.21 -1.49 -7.67
CA LEU A 42 6.68 -0.14 -7.52
C LEU A 42 7.79 0.84 -7.13
N ALA A 43 8.09 1.83 -7.97
CA ALA A 43 9.14 2.81 -7.69
C ALA A 43 8.67 4.26 -7.86
N TYR A 44 9.12 5.12 -6.94
CA TYR A 44 8.68 6.51 -6.82
C TYR A 44 9.87 7.45 -6.63
N PRO A 45 10.01 8.51 -7.44
CA PRO A 45 11.08 9.48 -7.29
C PRO A 45 10.82 10.37 -6.08
N VAL A 46 11.75 10.41 -5.13
CA VAL A 46 11.73 11.36 -4.01
C VAL A 46 12.58 12.55 -4.40
N LYS A 47 11.94 13.69 -4.68
CA LYS A 47 12.63 14.91 -5.11
C LYS A 47 13.29 15.61 -3.94
N LYS A 48 14.45 16.21 -4.20
CA LYS A 48 15.06 17.15 -3.28
C LYS A 48 14.15 18.38 -3.17
N ALA A 49 13.78 18.79 -1.97
CA ALA A 49 12.94 19.95 -1.74
C ALA A 49 13.64 21.21 -2.23
N ALA A 50 12.96 22.00 -3.07
CA ALA A 50 13.45 23.29 -3.55
C ALA A 50 13.30 24.39 -2.49
N THR A 51 12.38 24.21 -1.55
CA THR A 51 12.11 25.12 -0.45
C THR A 51 12.10 24.35 0.87
N PRO A 52 12.37 25.00 2.01
CA PRO A 52 12.26 24.36 3.32
C PRO A 52 10.83 23.83 3.57
N ILE A 53 10.75 22.68 4.25
CA ILE A 53 9.49 22.10 4.73
C ILE A 53 9.30 22.49 6.19
N THR A 54 8.16 23.08 6.50
CA THR A 54 7.74 23.52 7.83
C THR A 54 6.78 22.49 8.40
N LEU A 55 7.19 21.80 9.47
CA LEU A 55 6.28 20.87 10.15
C LEU A 55 5.30 21.65 11.03
N ASP A 56 4.08 21.84 10.55
CA ASP A 56 2.97 22.44 11.30
C ASP A 56 1.74 21.51 11.41
N GLY A 57 1.82 20.34 10.79
CA GLY A 57 0.79 19.31 10.77
C GLY A 57 -0.24 19.52 9.65
N GLN A 58 0.02 20.39 8.67
CA GLN A 58 -0.89 20.72 7.58
C GLN A 58 -0.18 20.59 6.23
N LEU A 59 -0.83 19.93 5.27
CA LEU A 59 -0.32 19.86 3.89
C LEU A 59 -0.69 21.14 3.15
N SER A 60 0.04 22.22 3.43
CA SER A 60 -0.23 23.54 2.88
C SER A 60 0.03 23.62 1.36
N PRO A 61 -0.80 24.34 0.59
CA PRO A 61 -0.59 24.51 -0.86
C PRO A 61 0.79 25.09 -1.17
N GLY A 62 1.49 24.56 -2.18
CA GLY A 62 2.80 25.04 -2.61
C GLY A 62 3.98 24.34 -1.95
N GLU A 63 3.84 23.87 -0.72
CA GLU A 63 4.93 23.24 0.03
C GLU A 63 5.23 21.82 -0.45
N TRP A 64 4.17 21.04 -0.69
CA TRP A 64 4.25 19.65 -1.10
C TRP A 64 4.00 19.43 -2.60
N ASP A 65 3.87 20.51 -3.38
CA ASP A 65 3.51 20.46 -4.81
C ASP A 65 4.54 19.71 -5.66
N GLN A 66 5.82 19.72 -5.25
CA GLN A 66 6.89 18.99 -5.93
C GLN A 66 7.06 17.55 -5.43
N ALA A 67 6.37 17.18 -4.35
CA ALA A 67 6.46 15.85 -3.79
C ALA A 67 5.85 14.84 -4.76
N VAL A 68 6.43 13.64 -4.78
CA VAL A 68 5.71 12.53 -5.34
C VAL A 68 4.51 12.22 -4.45
N LYS A 69 3.34 12.10 -5.08
CA LYS A 69 2.10 11.77 -4.41
C LYS A 69 1.80 10.30 -4.60
N VAL A 70 1.57 9.60 -3.51
CA VAL A 70 1.33 8.16 -3.55
C VAL A 70 0.02 7.86 -2.85
N ALA A 71 -0.88 7.22 -3.59
CA ALA A 71 -2.24 6.89 -3.21
C ALA A 71 -2.57 5.44 -3.63
N GLY A 72 -3.83 5.03 -3.50
CA GLY A 72 -4.27 3.69 -3.91
C GLY A 72 -3.98 2.63 -2.86
N PHE A 73 -4.08 2.99 -1.57
CA PHE A 73 -3.95 2.03 -0.48
C PHE A 73 -5.01 0.94 -0.61
N ARG A 74 -4.60 -0.30 -0.35
CA ARG A 74 -5.46 -1.48 -0.39
C ARG A 74 -5.73 -2.01 1.01
N VAL A 75 -6.80 -2.79 1.13
CA VAL A 75 -7.00 -3.63 2.31
C VAL A 75 -5.93 -4.70 2.35
N SER A 76 -5.28 -4.86 3.49
CA SER A 76 -4.12 -5.74 3.58
C SER A 76 -4.45 -7.20 3.30
N GLY A 77 -3.62 -7.83 2.47
CA GLY A 77 -3.82 -9.18 1.95
C GLY A 77 -4.96 -9.30 0.93
N ARG A 78 -5.46 -8.19 0.37
CA ARG A 78 -6.57 -8.16 -0.60
C ARG A 78 -6.28 -7.16 -1.72
N GLU A 79 -6.91 -7.40 -2.87
CA GLU A 79 -6.84 -6.49 -4.03
C GLU A 79 -7.76 -5.26 -3.91
N ASP A 80 -8.69 -5.27 -2.95
CA ASP A 80 -9.65 -4.20 -2.77
C ASP A 80 -8.96 -2.91 -2.30
N LEU A 81 -9.28 -1.78 -2.93
CA LEU A 81 -8.92 -0.48 -2.38
C LEU A 81 -9.50 -0.31 -0.98
N ALA A 82 -8.72 0.34 -0.10
CA ALA A 82 -9.19 0.80 1.18
C ALA A 82 -10.37 1.75 0.99
N SER A 83 -11.41 1.60 1.82
CA SER A 83 -12.57 2.50 1.79
C SER A 83 -12.21 3.93 2.21
N GLU A 84 -11.26 4.06 3.13
CA GLU A 84 -10.68 5.33 3.55
C GLU A 84 -9.26 5.43 3.00
N GLN A 85 -9.08 6.22 1.95
CA GLN A 85 -7.79 6.34 1.28
C GLN A 85 -6.79 7.14 2.10
N THR A 86 -5.52 6.77 1.94
CA THR A 86 -4.37 7.49 2.46
C THR A 86 -3.56 8.01 1.29
N VAL A 87 -3.07 9.24 1.40
CA VAL A 87 -2.17 9.85 0.43
C VAL A 87 -0.91 10.28 1.17
N MET A 88 0.25 9.84 0.67
CA MET A 88 1.54 10.29 1.18
C MET A 88 2.29 11.16 0.18
N HIS A 89 3.08 12.08 0.72
CA HIS A 89 3.96 13.01 0.04
C HIS A 89 5.36 12.80 0.59
N LEU A 90 6.34 12.65 -0.30
CA LEU A 90 7.74 12.43 0.08
C LEU A 90 8.65 13.46 -0.58
N LEU A 91 9.50 14.06 0.24
CA LEU A 91 10.57 14.98 -0.16
C LEU A 91 11.80 14.72 0.71
N TYR A 92 12.95 15.24 0.30
CA TYR A 92 14.16 15.20 1.13
C TYR A 92 15.00 16.46 0.96
N ASP A 93 15.89 16.75 1.90
CA ASP A 93 16.94 17.76 1.72
C ASP A 93 18.31 17.20 2.09
N ASP A 94 19.29 18.05 2.41
CA ASP A 94 20.64 17.60 2.79
C ASP A 94 20.71 17.01 4.22
N THR A 95 19.62 17.07 4.98
CA THR A 95 19.57 16.76 6.42
C THR A 95 18.44 15.83 6.82
N ASN A 96 17.29 15.88 6.14
CA ASN A 96 16.09 15.13 6.51
C ASN A 96 15.43 14.45 5.30
N LEU A 97 14.79 13.31 5.57
CA LEU A 97 13.64 12.84 4.80
C LEU A 97 12.37 13.46 5.40
N TYR A 98 11.47 13.95 4.56
CA TYR A 98 10.19 14.52 4.95
C TYR A 98 9.03 13.66 4.44
N LEU A 99 8.03 13.47 5.29
CA LEU A 99 6.82 12.71 5.01
C LEU A 99 5.59 13.53 5.39
N GLY A 100 4.71 13.78 4.41
CA GLY A 100 3.43 14.45 4.59
C GLY A 100 2.30 13.50 4.25
N ILE A 101 1.32 13.32 5.13
CA ILE A 101 0.26 12.32 4.96
C ILE A 101 -1.10 12.95 5.18
N LYS A 102 -2.02 12.64 4.27
CA LYS A 102 -3.45 12.84 4.45
C LYS A 102 -4.13 11.47 4.61
N CYS A 103 -4.82 11.29 5.71
CA CYS A 103 -5.64 10.11 5.97
C CYS A 103 -7.11 10.52 5.89
N ALA A 104 -7.79 10.22 4.78
CA ALA A 104 -9.23 10.44 4.68
C ALA A 104 -9.95 9.59 5.74
N GLU A 105 -11.02 10.12 6.32
CA GLU A 105 -11.77 9.42 7.35
C GLU A 105 -13.20 9.95 7.42
N SER A 106 -14.17 9.14 6.99
CA SER A 106 -15.60 9.52 7.09
C SER A 106 -16.16 9.48 8.51
N ARG A 107 -15.49 8.79 9.46
CA ARG A 107 -15.92 8.63 10.86
C ARG A 107 -14.95 9.32 11.82
N MET A 108 -14.65 10.60 11.57
CA MET A 108 -13.73 11.40 12.39
C MET A 108 -14.14 11.48 13.87
N ASP A 109 -15.43 11.38 14.16
CA ASP A 109 -15.99 11.33 15.51
C ASP A 109 -15.69 10.02 16.26
N GLN A 110 -15.23 8.99 15.54
CA GLN A 110 -14.92 7.66 16.06
C GLN A 110 -13.42 7.34 16.01
N LEU A 111 -12.56 8.31 15.69
CA LEU A 111 -11.11 8.13 15.75
C LEU A 111 -10.68 7.67 17.15
N VAL A 112 -9.92 6.59 17.19
CA VAL A 112 -9.31 6.06 18.39
C VAL A 112 -7.93 6.70 18.55
N ALA A 113 -7.72 7.36 19.68
CA ALA A 113 -6.47 8.06 20.02
C ALA A 113 -6.22 8.02 21.54
N LYS A 114 -6.19 6.81 22.10
CA LYS A 114 -6.04 6.56 23.54
C LYS A 114 -4.58 6.57 23.96
N CYS A 115 -3.67 6.19 23.07
CA CYS A 115 -2.24 6.22 23.28
C CYS A 115 -1.72 7.65 23.17
N GLN A 116 -1.18 8.19 24.25
CA GLN A 116 -0.59 9.54 24.29
C GLN A 116 0.86 9.54 24.76
N VAL A 117 1.43 8.35 24.96
CA VAL A 117 2.79 8.15 25.46
C VAL A 117 3.61 7.50 24.36
N ASP A 118 4.73 8.13 24.04
CA ASP A 118 5.68 7.63 23.05
C ASP A 118 6.24 6.25 23.46
N ASP A 119 6.62 5.46 22.46
CA ASP A 119 7.21 4.12 22.54
C ASP A 119 6.37 3.10 23.31
N THR A 120 5.05 3.27 23.28
CA THR A 120 4.07 2.31 23.78
C THR A 120 3.27 1.65 22.63
N ASN A 121 2.08 1.14 22.90
CA ASN A 121 1.29 0.38 21.91
C ASN A 121 0.48 1.32 21.01
N VAL A 122 1.18 2.15 20.23
CA VAL A 122 0.58 3.18 19.35
C VAL A 122 -0.35 2.56 18.30
N TRP A 123 -0.06 1.34 17.85
CA TRP A 123 -0.88 0.56 16.90
C TRP A 123 -2.30 0.21 17.40
N ASN A 124 -2.59 0.37 18.70
CA ASN A 124 -3.95 0.19 19.21
C ASN A 124 -4.90 1.35 18.90
N ASP A 125 -4.40 2.43 18.28
CA ASP A 125 -5.14 3.61 17.86
C ASP A 125 -5.26 3.68 16.33
N ASP A 126 -5.99 4.68 15.82
CA ASP A 126 -5.85 5.05 14.41
C ASP A 126 -4.45 5.64 14.18
N CYS A 127 -3.62 4.91 13.42
CA CYS A 127 -2.23 5.25 13.20
C CYS A 127 -1.73 4.94 11.78
N ILE A 128 -0.60 5.56 11.45
CA ILE A 128 0.22 5.22 10.31
C ILE A 128 1.47 4.52 10.79
N GLU A 129 1.86 3.47 10.08
CA GLU A 129 3.17 2.84 10.18
C GLU A 129 3.97 3.09 8.91
N PHE A 130 5.27 3.27 9.04
CA PHE A 130 6.16 3.35 7.88
C PHE A 130 7.50 2.69 8.15
N PHE A 131 8.05 2.14 7.08
CA PHE A 131 9.18 1.23 7.11
C PHE A 131 10.25 1.72 6.14
N LEU A 132 11.50 1.77 6.59
CA LEU A 132 12.62 2.31 5.82
C LEU A 132 13.78 1.32 5.77
N ASP A 133 14.00 0.72 4.60
CA ASP A 133 15.21 -0.06 4.29
C ASP A 133 16.21 0.82 3.53
N LEU A 134 17.09 1.46 4.30
CA LEU A 134 18.08 2.41 3.78
C LEU A 134 19.18 1.75 2.94
N LYS A 135 19.43 0.45 3.15
CA LYS A 135 20.49 -0.28 2.43
C LYS A 135 19.95 -0.97 1.19
N HIS A 136 18.64 -1.04 1.05
CA HIS A 136 17.94 -1.78 0.01
C HIS A 136 18.37 -3.26 0.00
N ASP A 137 18.61 -3.80 1.21
CA ASP A 137 19.04 -5.19 1.41
C ASP A 137 17.87 -6.16 1.60
N HIS A 138 16.64 -5.63 1.62
CA HIS A 138 15.39 -6.37 1.78
C HIS A 138 15.32 -7.22 3.05
N ALA A 139 16.04 -6.79 4.09
CA ALA A 139 16.13 -7.49 5.37
C ALA A 139 16.07 -6.54 6.56
N ASN A 140 16.91 -5.50 6.59
CA ASN A 140 17.02 -4.58 7.71
C ASN A 140 16.22 -3.30 7.44
N TYR A 141 15.38 -2.90 8.39
CA TYR A 141 14.57 -1.70 8.25
C TYR A 141 14.36 -0.99 9.59
N PHE A 142 14.16 0.32 9.50
CA PHE A 142 13.58 1.09 10.59
C PHE A 142 12.07 1.00 10.53
N HIS A 143 11.42 0.97 11.69
CA HIS A 143 9.98 0.93 11.84
C HIS A 143 9.55 2.10 12.70
N PHE A 144 8.57 2.85 12.23
CA PHE A 144 8.03 3.99 12.93
C PHE A 144 6.51 3.96 12.88
N ILE A 145 5.89 4.44 13.95
CA ILE A 145 4.43 4.57 14.03
C ILE A 145 4.09 5.96 14.56
N VAL A 146 3.04 6.56 14.02
CA VAL A 146 2.43 7.76 14.59
C VAL A 146 0.91 7.67 14.56
N ASN A 147 0.25 7.97 15.68
CA ASN A 147 -1.20 8.05 15.73
C ASN A 147 -1.74 9.46 15.44
N SER A 148 -3.05 9.57 15.36
CA SER A 148 -3.75 10.83 15.06
C SER A 148 -3.63 11.97 16.10
N VAL A 149 -2.91 11.75 17.21
CA VAL A 149 -2.55 12.78 18.22
C VAL A 149 -1.05 13.01 18.33
N GLY A 150 -0.26 12.36 17.49
CA GLY A 150 1.20 12.56 17.43
C GLY A 150 1.98 11.75 18.47
N ALA A 151 1.37 10.75 19.14
CA ALA A 151 2.14 9.77 19.89
C ALA A 151 2.93 8.91 18.92
N ARG A 152 4.18 8.63 19.28
CA ARG A 152 5.18 8.03 18.39
C ARG A 152 5.66 6.69 18.91
N TYR A 153 6.15 5.87 18.01
CA TYR A 153 6.92 4.68 18.32
C TYR A 153 8.04 4.56 17.29
N ASP A 154 9.20 4.11 17.72
CA ASP A 154 10.28 3.73 16.81
C ASP A 154 11.01 2.43 17.20
N ALA A 155 11.56 1.77 16.20
CA ALA A 155 12.31 0.52 16.33
C ALA A 155 13.22 0.26 15.12
N VAL A 156 14.15 -0.68 15.29
CA VAL A 156 14.82 -1.34 14.16
C VAL A 156 14.28 -2.77 14.05
N GLY A 157 13.58 -3.09 12.98
CA GLY A 157 12.75 -4.29 12.94
C GLY A 157 11.75 -4.29 14.09
N PHE A 158 11.84 -5.28 14.97
CA PHE A 158 11.06 -5.37 16.21
C PHE A 158 11.84 -4.93 17.47
N ASP A 159 13.09 -4.48 17.32
CA ASP A 159 13.92 -4.03 18.43
C ASP A 159 13.55 -2.60 18.85
N ARG A 160 12.76 -2.52 19.92
CA ARG A 160 12.30 -1.30 20.59
C ARG A 160 13.35 -0.62 21.47
N THR A 161 14.54 -1.21 21.62
CA THR A 161 15.62 -0.58 22.40
C THR A 161 16.33 0.51 21.60
N TRP A 162 16.21 0.47 20.27
CA TRP A 162 16.60 1.56 19.42
C TRP A 162 15.55 2.67 19.47
N SER A 163 16.01 3.90 19.68
CA SER A 163 15.18 5.09 19.55
C SER A 163 16.01 6.25 19.02
N ALA A 164 15.37 7.15 18.28
CA ALA A 164 16.06 8.26 17.65
C ALA A 164 15.25 9.56 17.67
N PRO A 165 15.92 10.73 17.67
CA PRO A 165 15.20 11.99 17.59
C PRO A 165 14.67 12.21 16.17
N TRP A 166 13.36 12.17 16.00
CA TRP A 166 12.63 12.61 14.81
C TRP A 166 11.45 13.49 15.22
N THR A 167 10.98 14.33 14.30
CA THR A 167 9.93 15.32 14.61
C THR A 167 8.66 14.97 13.89
N VAL A 168 7.50 15.12 14.56
CA VAL A 168 6.20 14.96 13.95
C VAL A 168 5.21 16.02 14.41
N LYS A 169 4.31 16.42 13.54
CA LYS A 169 3.12 17.21 13.82
C LYS A 169 1.91 16.52 13.22
N THR A 170 0.78 16.60 13.92
CA THR A 170 -0.49 16.05 13.45
C THR A 170 -1.58 17.10 13.57
N SER A 171 -2.57 16.99 12.69
CA SER A 171 -3.78 17.83 12.77
C SER A 171 -5.00 17.02 12.33
N ARG A 172 -6.19 17.57 12.61
CA ARG A 172 -7.48 16.96 12.27
C ARG A 172 -8.35 17.99 11.57
N ALA A 173 -9.03 17.55 10.52
CA ALA A 173 -10.07 18.30 9.82
C ALA A 173 -11.42 17.58 9.95
N ALA A 174 -12.43 18.04 9.20
CA ALA A 174 -13.77 17.46 9.26
C ALA A 174 -13.85 16.06 8.64
N ASP A 175 -13.02 15.78 7.62
CA ASP A 175 -13.07 14.59 6.76
C ASP A 175 -11.73 13.84 6.68
N ALA A 176 -10.72 14.30 7.43
CA ALA A 176 -9.37 13.75 7.37
C ALA A 176 -8.56 14.09 8.63
N TRP A 177 -7.47 13.38 8.81
CA TRP A 177 -6.38 13.76 9.71
C TRP A 177 -5.04 13.72 8.97
N TYR A 178 -4.08 14.47 9.49
CA TYR A 178 -2.83 14.77 8.80
C TYR A 178 -1.63 14.48 9.69
N ILE A 179 -0.52 14.13 9.04
CA ILE A 179 0.80 13.95 9.65
C ILE A 179 1.81 14.72 8.80
N GLU A 180 2.71 15.44 9.45
CA GLU A 180 3.96 15.89 8.86
C GLU A 180 5.12 15.44 9.74
N ALA A 181 6.09 14.73 9.16
CA ALA A 181 7.24 14.20 9.88
C ALA A 181 8.56 14.52 9.17
N ALA A 182 9.62 14.71 9.96
CA ALA A 182 11.00 14.80 9.49
C ALA A 182 11.89 13.79 10.20
N PHE A 183 12.66 13.05 9.41
CA PHE A 183 13.61 12.04 9.84
C PHE A 183 15.03 12.52 9.51
N PRO A 184 15.79 13.03 10.51
CA PRO A 184 17.16 13.43 10.28
C PRO A 184 18.02 12.24 9.87
N PHE A 185 18.80 12.36 8.79
CA PHE A 185 19.68 11.25 8.36
C PHE A 185 20.71 10.90 9.45
N ALA A 186 21.17 11.89 10.21
CA ALA A 186 22.04 11.68 11.36
C ALA A 186 21.37 10.80 12.44
N ALA A 187 20.06 10.96 12.67
CA ALA A 187 19.29 10.14 13.61
C ALA A 187 19.18 8.68 13.11
N LEU A 188 19.07 8.51 11.79
CA LEU A 188 19.12 7.21 11.11
C LEU A 188 20.55 6.64 10.96
N LYS A 189 21.58 7.33 11.48
CA LYS A 189 23.01 7.00 11.33
C LYS A 189 23.42 6.83 9.86
N ALA A 190 22.84 7.64 8.98
CA ALA A 190 23.07 7.63 7.55
C ALA A 190 23.52 9.01 7.04
N ALA A 191 24.18 9.01 5.88
CA ALA A 191 24.38 10.24 5.11
C ALA A 191 23.10 10.54 4.31
N ALA A 192 22.92 11.80 3.92
CA ALA A 192 21.89 12.16 2.97
C ALA A 192 22.02 11.34 1.67
N PRO A 193 20.91 10.81 1.12
CA PRO A 193 20.94 10.03 -0.10
C PRO A 193 21.41 10.91 -1.26
N LYS A 194 22.29 10.35 -2.09
CA LYS A 194 22.71 11.01 -3.33
C LYS A 194 21.67 10.72 -4.41
N PRO A 195 21.55 11.59 -5.43
CA PRO A 195 20.81 11.28 -6.64
C PRO A 195 21.12 9.87 -7.16
N GLY A 196 20.08 9.07 -7.39
CA GLY A 196 20.19 7.67 -7.80
C GLY A 196 20.21 6.65 -6.65
N THR A 197 20.28 7.07 -5.39
CA THR A 197 20.09 6.14 -4.25
C THR A 197 18.68 5.55 -4.30
N VAL A 198 18.56 4.26 -4.01
CA VAL A 198 17.29 3.54 -3.88
C VAL A 198 17.17 3.03 -2.45
N TRP A 199 16.00 3.23 -1.83
CA TRP A 199 15.62 2.65 -0.54
C TRP A 199 14.39 1.76 -0.71
N GLY A 200 14.31 0.70 0.08
CA GLY A 200 13.04 -0.01 0.28
C GLY A 200 12.15 0.80 1.22
N PHE A 201 10.85 0.84 0.94
CA PHE A 201 9.89 1.58 1.72
C PHE A 201 8.55 0.86 1.78
N ASN A 202 7.84 1.02 2.90
CA ASN A 202 6.42 0.75 2.96
C ASN A 202 5.72 1.76 3.86
N LEU A 203 4.43 1.98 3.61
CA LEU A 203 3.56 2.77 4.46
C LEU A 203 2.23 2.05 4.59
N ASP A 204 1.76 1.98 5.82
CA ASP A 204 0.57 1.23 6.21
C ASP A 204 -0.30 2.06 7.15
N ARG A 205 -1.57 1.72 7.22
CA ARG A 205 -2.55 2.36 8.12
C ARG A 205 -3.27 1.29 8.92
N GLU A 206 -3.23 1.44 10.24
CA GLU A 206 -4.17 0.76 11.13
C GLU A 206 -5.33 1.70 11.40
N ARG A 207 -6.52 1.30 10.96
CA ARG A 207 -7.75 2.05 11.15
C ARG A 207 -8.63 1.35 12.17
N GLN A 208 -8.82 1.99 13.31
CA GLN A 208 -9.67 1.53 14.41
C GLN A 208 -11.05 2.21 14.36
N ALA A 209 -11.16 3.38 13.74
CA ALA A 209 -12.40 4.12 13.57
C ALA A 209 -13.51 3.21 13.03
N GLY A 210 -14.68 3.24 13.67
CA GLY A 210 -15.77 2.31 13.34
C GLY A 210 -15.88 1.05 14.18
N GLY A 211 -14.96 0.83 15.12
CA GLY A 211 -15.02 -0.25 16.10
C GLY A 211 -14.48 -1.60 15.62
N SER A 212 -13.87 -1.67 14.44
CA SER A 212 -13.21 -2.87 13.92
C SER A 212 -11.89 -2.49 13.27
N LEU A 213 -10.81 -3.19 13.62
CA LEU A 213 -9.50 -3.02 13.01
C LEU A 213 -9.58 -3.29 11.50
N GLN A 214 -9.10 -2.33 10.72
CA GLN A 214 -8.84 -2.48 9.30
C GLN A 214 -7.40 -2.10 9.02
N LEU A 215 -6.68 -3.02 8.37
CA LEU A 215 -5.30 -2.85 7.98
C LEU A 215 -5.24 -2.46 6.51
N TYR A 216 -4.56 -1.37 6.20
CA TYR A 216 -4.33 -0.93 4.83
C TYR A 216 -2.84 -0.81 4.53
N ASN A 217 -2.42 -1.13 3.31
CA ASN A 217 -1.03 -0.99 2.87
C ASN A 217 -0.93 -0.29 1.52
N TRP A 218 0.20 0.38 1.30
CA TRP A 218 0.57 0.90 0.00
C TRP A 218 1.23 -0.18 -0.87
N ALA A 219 2.36 -0.74 -0.45
CA ALA A 219 2.99 -1.86 -1.15
C ALA A 219 2.25 -3.15 -0.83
N ASP A 220 2.09 -4.08 -1.78
CA ASP A 220 1.46 -5.37 -1.50
C ASP A 220 2.39 -6.28 -0.68
N VAL A 221 2.32 -6.09 0.63
CA VAL A 221 3.06 -6.86 1.63
C VAL A 221 2.30 -8.13 2.06
N ARG A 222 1.28 -8.54 1.29
CA ARG A 222 0.57 -9.83 1.44
C ARG A 222 0.06 -10.12 2.86
N GLY A 223 -0.41 -9.09 3.54
CA GLY A 223 -0.99 -9.21 4.89
C GLY A 223 0.00 -9.09 6.04
N ASN A 224 1.30 -8.89 5.77
CA ASN A 224 2.31 -8.70 6.82
C ASN A 224 3.16 -7.46 6.53
N PHE A 225 2.90 -6.36 7.25
CA PHE A 225 3.63 -5.09 7.13
C PHE A 225 5.15 -5.24 7.30
N HIS A 226 5.62 -6.26 8.04
CA HIS A 226 7.03 -6.52 8.30
C HIS A 226 7.71 -7.41 7.24
N SER A 227 7.36 -7.22 5.96
CA SER A 227 7.88 -8.01 4.82
C SER A 227 8.81 -7.18 3.92
N PRO A 228 10.07 -6.91 4.30
CA PRO A 228 10.96 -6.00 3.55
C PRO A 228 11.28 -6.43 2.12
N LYS A 229 11.09 -7.71 1.79
CA LYS A 229 11.18 -8.22 0.41
C LYS A 229 10.05 -7.76 -0.51
N LEU A 230 8.94 -7.30 0.07
CA LEU A 230 7.74 -6.85 -0.63
C LEU A 230 7.55 -5.33 -0.55
N PHE A 231 8.50 -4.62 0.05
CA PHE A 231 8.49 -3.17 0.08
C PHE A 231 8.60 -2.60 -1.33
N GLY A 232 7.92 -1.48 -1.55
CA GLY A 232 8.15 -0.67 -2.75
C GLY A 232 9.47 0.09 -2.63
N HIS A 233 9.73 0.96 -3.60
CA HIS A 233 11.04 1.57 -3.77
C HIS A 233 10.95 3.10 -3.85
N LEU A 234 11.77 3.76 -3.05
CA LEU A 234 12.00 5.20 -3.16
C LEU A 234 13.30 5.43 -3.91
N TRP A 235 13.26 6.29 -4.93
CA TRP A 235 14.41 6.64 -5.74
C TRP A 235 14.73 8.13 -5.60
N PHE A 236 15.87 8.48 -5.03
CA PHE A 236 16.19 9.87 -4.72
C PHE A 236 16.69 10.63 -5.95
N VAL A 237 16.11 11.80 -6.23
CA VAL A 237 16.42 12.61 -7.42
C VAL A 237 16.61 14.09 -7.10
N PRO A 238 17.39 14.85 -7.90
CA PRO A 238 17.54 16.30 -7.74
C PRO A 238 16.21 17.06 -7.83
N ALA A 239 16.17 18.28 -7.31
CA ALA A 239 14.97 19.13 -7.30
C ALA A 239 14.43 19.41 -8.72
N ASP A 240 15.34 19.67 -9.65
CA ASP A 240 15.08 19.99 -11.06
C ASP A 240 14.88 18.74 -11.95
N TRP A 241 14.97 17.54 -11.39
CA TRP A 241 14.84 16.29 -12.13
C TRP A 241 13.52 16.20 -12.92
N GLN A 242 13.62 15.67 -14.14
CA GLN A 242 12.49 15.43 -15.04
C GLN A 242 12.43 13.95 -15.44
N PRO A 243 11.22 13.39 -15.64
CA PRO A 243 11.05 11.99 -16.03
C PRO A 243 11.38 11.78 -17.51
N GLU A 244 12.66 11.59 -17.80
CA GLU A 244 13.16 11.25 -19.14
C GLU A 244 13.50 9.77 -19.24
N ALA A 245 13.29 9.17 -20.42
CA ALA A 245 13.43 7.73 -20.64
C ALA A 245 14.76 7.15 -20.13
N GLN A 246 15.89 7.82 -20.38
CA GLN A 246 17.18 7.38 -19.88
C GLN A 246 17.22 7.34 -18.35
N SER A 247 16.80 8.43 -17.69
CA SER A 247 16.83 8.51 -16.22
C SER A 247 15.90 7.49 -15.55
N VAL A 248 14.75 7.23 -16.17
CA VAL A 248 13.77 6.23 -15.71
C VAL A 248 14.30 4.81 -15.92
N ALA A 249 15.01 4.54 -17.01
CA ALA A 249 15.70 3.25 -17.23
C ALA A 249 16.81 3.02 -16.20
N GLU A 250 17.60 4.05 -15.89
CA GLU A 250 18.63 3.98 -14.86
C GLU A 250 18.03 3.72 -13.48
N ALA A 251 16.88 4.31 -13.16
CA ALA A 251 16.14 4.04 -11.93
C ALA A 251 15.65 2.59 -11.88
N ALA A 252 15.01 2.10 -12.94
CA ALA A 252 14.52 0.73 -13.04
C ALA A 252 15.65 -0.29 -12.85
N GLY A 253 16.80 -0.08 -13.46
CA GLY A 253 17.96 -0.97 -13.31
C GLY A 253 18.53 -1.04 -11.88
N ARG A 254 18.33 0.00 -11.07
CA ARG A 254 18.75 0.02 -9.65
C ARG A 254 17.71 -0.58 -8.71
N VAL A 255 16.44 -0.41 -9.06
CA VAL A 255 15.31 -0.97 -8.34
C VAL A 255 15.25 -2.49 -8.52
N GLY A 256 15.59 -3.00 -9.70
CA GLY A 256 15.65 -4.42 -10.03
C GLY A 256 14.30 -5.03 -10.42
N GLY A 257 14.33 -6.33 -10.77
CA GLY A 257 13.17 -7.08 -11.28
C GLY A 257 13.06 -7.07 -12.81
N GLU A 258 12.15 -7.90 -13.33
CA GLU A 258 11.92 -8.03 -14.79
C GLU A 258 11.13 -6.82 -15.36
N GLU A 259 10.31 -6.19 -14.52
CA GLU A 259 9.45 -5.06 -14.88
C GLU A 259 9.32 -4.07 -13.72
N ALA A 260 9.65 -2.80 -13.96
CA ALA A 260 9.52 -1.71 -13.01
C ALA A 260 8.41 -0.73 -13.41
N HIS A 261 7.55 -0.39 -12.45
CA HIS A 261 6.42 0.52 -12.58
C HIS A 261 6.77 1.83 -11.86
N ILE A 262 7.11 2.86 -12.63
CA ILE A 262 7.66 4.11 -12.11
C ILE A 262 6.61 5.23 -12.20
N TYR A 263 6.14 5.69 -11.05
CA TYR A 263 5.19 6.78 -10.95
C TYR A 263 5.96 8.10 -10.86
N VAL A 264 5.61 9.08 -11.68
CA VAL A 264 6.34 10.35 -11.74
C VAL A 264 5.36 11.52 -11.72
N PRO A 265 5.79 12.75 -11.36
CA PRO A 265 4.92 13.92 -11.47
C PRO A 265 4.32 14.03 -12.88
N GLY A 266 2.99 13.93 -12.97
CA GLY A 266 2.24 14.03 -14.22
C GLY A 266 2.17 12.77 -15.09
N GLY A 267 2.76 11.65 -14.68
CA GLY A 267 2.77 10.46 -15.53
C GLY A 267 3.19 9.17 -14.87
N TYR A 268 3.37 8.17 -15.73
CA TYR A 268 3.61 6.80 -15.35
C TYR A 268 4.46 6.13 -16.42
N TRP A 269 5.44 5.33 -15.98
CA TRP A 269 6.36 4.63 -16.84
C TRP A 269 6.41 3.14 -16.53
N VAL A 270 6.56 2.35 -17.57
CA VAL A 270 6.89 0.91 -17.49
C VAL A 270 8.25 0.71 -18.14
N VAL A 271 9.14 0.06 -17.39
CA VAL A 271 10.45 -0.36 -17.89
C VAL A 271 10.55 -1.86 -17.74
N LYS A 272 10.75 -2.56 -18.86
CA LYS A 272 10.98 -4.01 -18.90
C LYS A 272 12.42 -4.28 -19.28
N GLU A 273 13.00 -5.33 -18.71
CA GLU A 273 14.35 -5.75 -19.08
C GLU A 273 14.44 -6.02 -20.58
N GLY A 274 15.40 -5.38 -21.26
CA GLY A 274 15.61 -5.53 -22.71
C GLY A 274 14.65 -4.75 -23.61
N GLU A 275 13.69 -3.98 -23.06
CA GLU A 275 12.79 -3.12 -23.82
C GLU A 275 13.09 -1.63 -23.59
N ALA A 276 12.71 -0.78 -24.55
CA ALA A 276 12.75 0.66 -24.35
C ALA A 276 11.68 1.09 -23.32
N PRO A 277 12.00 2.02 -22.39
CA PRO A 277 11.02 2.59 -21.46
C PRO A 277 9.81 3.15 -22.18
N ARG A 278 8.62 2.85 -21.67
CA ARG A 278 7.35 3.39 -22.18
C ARG A 278 6.73 4.29 -21.13
N GLY A 279 6.45 5.53 -21.52
CA GLY A 279 5.86 6.55 -20.65
C GLY A 279 4.49 6.97 -21.16
N TRP A 280 3.62 7.29 -20.22
CA TRP A 280 2.28 7.83 -20.46
C TRP A 280 2.02 8.98 -19.49
N THR A 281 1.22 9.95 -19.91
CA THR A 281 0.50 10.77 -18.94
C THR A 281 -0.44 9.88 -18.13
N TYR A 282 -0.83 10.29 -16.92
CA TYR A 282 -1.80 9.53 -16.14
C TYR A 282 -3.11 9.27 -16.90
N ARG A 283 -3.55 10.23 -17.71
CA ARG A 283 -4.79 10.10 -18.49
C ARG A 283 -4.66 9.07 -19.61
N GLU A 284 -3.54 9.06 -20.33
CA GLU A 284 -3.28 8.05 -21.37
C GLU A 284 -3.15 6.65 -20.78
N MET A 285 -2.48 6.54 -19.63
CA MET A 285 -2.38 5.29 -18.88
C MET A 285 -3.78 4.78 -18.50
N LEU A 286 -4.65 5.61 -17.92
CA LEU A 286 -6.00 5.20 -17.53
C LEU A 286 -6.83 4.76 -18.74
N LYS A 287 -6.75 5.47 -19.87
CA LYS A 287 -7.46 5.08 -21.10
C LYS A 287 -6.98 3.73 -21.63
N CYS A 288 -5.67 3.48 -21.60
CA CYS A 288 -5.09 2.21 -22.03
C CYS A 288 -5.62 1.06 -21.18
N GLN A 289 -5.52 1.18 -19.85
CA GLN A 289 -5.94 0.13 -18.91
C GLN A 289 -7.45 -0.08 -18.88
N GLU A 290 -8.24 1.00 -18.94
CA GLU A 290 -9.70 0.90 -19.03
C GLU A 290 -10.11 0.08 -20.26
N GLY A 291 -9.43 0.28 -21.39
CA GLY A 291 -9.68 -0.49 -22.61
C GLY A 291 -9.46 -2.00 -22.44
N GLU A 292 -8.45 -2.42 -21.67
CA GLU A 292 -8.19 -3.83 -21.36
C GLU A 292 -9.29 -4.45 -20.50
N VAL A 293 -9.80 -3.69 -19.53
CA VAL A 293 -10.87 -4.10 -18.61
C VAL A 293 -12.24 -4.14 -19.30
N THR A 294 -12.50 -3.20 -20.20
CA THR A 294 -13.79 -3.01 -20.90
C THR A 294 -14.29 -4.27 -21.59
N ARG A 295 -13.38 -5.12 -22.09
CA ARG A 295 -13.76 -6.40 -22.72
C ARG A 295 -14.50 -7.30 -21.74
N PHE A 296 -13.87 -7.66 -20.61
CA PHE A 296 -14.47 -8.55 -19.62
C PHE A 296 -15.74 -7.94 -19.01
N TRP A 297 -15.72 -6.62 -18.79
CA TRP A 297 -16.87 -5.89 -18.31
C TRP A 297 -18.10 -6.07 -19.23
N THR A 298 -17.92 -5.80 -20.52
CA THR A 298 -19.00 -5.86 -21.52
C THR A 298 -19.55 -7.28 -21.67
N GLU A 299 -18.67 -8.28 -21.69
CA GLU A 299 -19.07 -9.68 -21.77
C GLU A 299 -19.91 -10.10 -20.54
N LEU A 300 -19.46 -9.77 -19.33
CA LEU A 300 -20.20 -10.05 -18.09
C LEU A 300 -21.53 -9.29 -18.01
N GLU A 301 -21.56 -8.02 -18.39
CA GLU A 301 -22.79 -7.22 -18.42
C GLU A 301 -23.82 -7.83 -19.37
N GLY A 302 -23.38 -8.33 -20.54
CA GLY A 302 -24.23 -9.09 -21.47
C GLY A 302 -24.83 -10.34 -20.82
N ILE A 303 -23.99 -11.14 -20.14
CA ILE A 303 -24.45 -12.36 -19.45
C ILE A 303 -25.50 -12.04 -18.38
N TYR A 304 -25.25 -11.06 -17.51
CA TYR A 304 -26.20 -10.73 -16.44
C TYR A 304 -27.47 -10.04 -16.95
N LYS A 305 -27.41 -9.37 -18.09
CA LYS A 305 -28.60 -8.83 -18.76
C LYS A 305 -29.51 -9.94 -19.27
N GLU A 306 -28.94 -10.99 -19.86
CA GLU A 306 -29.70 -12.15 -20.36
C GLU A 306 -30.13 -13.10 -19.23
N ARG A 307 -29.29 -13.25 -18.19
CA ARG A 307 -29.49 -14.16 -17.05
C ARG A 307 -29.32 -13.40 -15.73
N PRO A 308 -30.33 -12.64 -15.28
CA PRO A 308 -30.22 -11.78 -14.08
C PRO A 308 -30.01 -12.53 -12.76
N GLN A 309 -30.29 -13.84 -12.72
CA GLN A 309 -30.16 -14.71 -11.56
C GLN A 309 -28.85 -15.52 -11.55
N MET A 310 -27.94 -15.25 -12.49
CA MET A 310 -26.65 -15.93 -12.58
C MET A 310 -25.81 -15.68 -11.33
N ILE A 311 -25.03 -16.68 -10.94
CA ILE A 311 -24.14 -16.62 -9.77
C ILE A 311 -23.25 -15.39 -9.81
N LEU A 312 -22.85 -14.89 -8.63
CA LEU A 312 -21.85 -13.83 -8.47
C LEU A 312 -22.21 -12.46 -9.08
N ARG A 313 -23.47 -12.23 -9.52
CA ARG A 313 -23.96 -10.93 -9.97
C ARG A 313 -23.70 -9.82 -8.94
N ASP A 314 -24.01 -10.07 -7.67
CA ASP A 314 -23.79 -9.08 -6.62
C ASP A 314 -22.30 -8.73 -6.45
N GLN A 315 -21.38 -9.64 -6.79
CA GLN A 315 -19.95 -9.33 -6.79
C GLN A 315 -19.59 -8.43 -7.98
N PHE A 316 -20.14 -8.68 -9.16
CA PHE A 316 -19.98 -7.81 -10.33
C PHE A 316 -20.48 -6.39 -10.06
N GLU A 317 -21.68 -6.27 -9.51
CA GLU A 317 -22.33 -4.97 -9.28
C GLU A 317 -21.61 -4.10 -8.25
N LYS A 318 -20.85 -4.70 -7.32
CA LYS A 318 -20.00 -3.94 -6.37
C LYS A 318 -18.96 -3.07 -7.07
N PHE A 319 -18.51 -3.45 -8.27
CA PHE A 319 -17.49 -2.71 -9.02
C PHE A 319 -18.06 -1.55 -9.84
N ARG A 320 -19.38 -1.54 -10.12
CA ARG A 320 -20.01 -0.64 -11.10
C ARG A 320 -19.73 0.83 -10.84
N ALA A 321 -20.09 1.32 -9.65
CA ALA A 321 -19.94 2.74 -9.33
C ALA A 321 -18.49 3.22 -9.48
N ARG A 322 -17.52 2.42 -9.02
CA ARG A 322 -16.10 2.78 -9.08
C ARG A 322 -15.51 2.65 -10.48
N TYR A 323 -15.95 1.65 -11.25
CA TYR A 323 -15.58 1.53 -12.65
C TYR A 323 -16.12 2.70 -13.46
N GLU A 324 -17.39 3.08 -13.30
CA GLU A 324 -17.97 4.26 -13.95
C GLU A 324 -17.22 5.55 -13.59
N GLN A 325 -16.88 5.75 -12.31
CA GLN A 325 -16.06 6.88 -11.88
C GLN A 325 -14.69 6.89 -12.57
N THR A 326 -14.05 5.73 -12.70
CA THR A 326 -12.75 5.59 -13.36
C THR A 326 -12.84 5.89 -14.86
N ARG A 327 -13.91 5.43 -15.52
CA ARG A 327 -14.19 5.74 -16.93
C ARG A 327 -14.39 7.23 -17.15
N GLN A 328 -15.13 7.88 -16.25
CA GLN A 328 -15.32 9.34 -16.28
C GLN A 328 -13.98 10.05 -16.13
N LEU A 329 -13.17 9.66 -15.14
CA LEU A 329 -11.84 10.22 -14.93
C LEU A 329 -10.94 10.04 -16.16
N ALA A 330 -10.98 8.89 -16.84
CA ALA A 330 -10.23 8.66 -18.08
C ALA A 330 -10.71 9.53 -19.25
N ALA A 331 -12.01 9.84 -19.32
CA ALA A 331 -12.64 10.59 -20.41
C ALA A 331 -12.53 12.13 -20.28
N GLU A 332 -12.30 12.65 -19.07
CA GLU A 332 -12.18 14.09 -18.82
C GLU A 332 -11.08 14.78 -19.65
N THR A 333 -11.24 16.08 -19.90
CA THR A 333 -10.29 16.91 -20.67
C THR A 333 -9.62 18.01 -19.84
N GLY A 334 -10.00 18.14 -18.56
CA GLY A 334 -9.46 19.14 -17.63
C GLY A 334 -8.13 18.74 -16.99
N PRO A 335 -7.66 19.55 -16.01
CA PRO A 335 -6.49 19.23 -15.19
C PRO A 335 -6.58 17.80 -14.64
N VAL A 336 -5.45 17.13 -14.60
CA VAL A 336 -5.33 15.78 -14.04
C VAL A 336 -5.08 15.91 -12.55
N ASP A 337 -5.86 15.21 -11.73
CA ASP A 337 -5.54 14.96 -10.33
C ASP A 337 -4.67 13.69 -10.23
N PRO A 338 -3.36 13.82 -9.92
CA PRO A 338 -2.46 12.67 -9.81
C PRO A 338 -2.89 11.66 -8.75
N GLU A 339 -3.49 12.10 -7.64
CA GLU A 339 -3.91 11.23 -6.54
C GLU A 339 -5.07 10.35 -6.98
N ALA A 340 -6.09 10.96 -7.58
CA ALA A 340 -7.24 10.25 -8.14
C ALA A 340 -6.81 9.28 -9.24
N CYS A 341 -5.89 9.69 -10.12
CA CYS A 341 -5.40 8.83 -11.20
C CYS A 341 -4.55 7.66 -10.70
N ALA A 342 -3.69 7.87 -9.71
CA ALA A 342 -2.91 6.79 -9.10
C ALA A 342 -3.84 5.75 -8.44
N ALA A 343 -4.84 6.21 -7.67
CA ALA A 343 -5.83 5.31 -7.07
C ALA A 343 -6.68 4.58 -8.12
N ALA A 344 -7.06 5.25 -9.21
CA ALA A 344 -7.82 4.66 -10.30
C ALA A 344 -7.02 3.59 -11.06
N LYS A 345 -5.72 3.80 -11.28
CA LYS A 345 -4.82 2.78 -11.84
C LYS A 345 -4.80 1.53 -10.98
N VAL A 346 -4.53 1.70 -9.68
CA VAL A 346 -4.47 0.59 -8.73
C VAL A 346 -5.78 -0.21 -8.74
N PHE A 347 -6.92 0.49 -8.79
CA PHE A 347 -8.23 -0.13 -8.93
C PHE A 347 -8.38 -0.91 -10.24
N LEU A 348 -7.99 -0.35 -11.40
CA LEU A 348 -8.10 -1.04 -12.69
C LEU A 348 -7.23 -2.31 -12.75
N ASP A 349 -6.03 -2.26 -12.18
CA ASP A 349 -5.14 -3.42 -12.09
C ASP A 349 -5.82 -4.58 -11.33
N GLY A 350 -6.36 -4.29 -10.13
CA GLY A 350 -7.07 -5.28 -9.33
C GLY A 350 -8.39 -5.74 -9.98
N LEU A 351 -9.15 -4.80 -10.56
CA LEU A 351 -10.42 -5.09 -11.23
C LEU A 351 -10.23 -6.02 -12.43
N GLY A 352 -9.18 -5.82 -13.23
CA GLY A 352 -8.88 -6.67 -14.37
C GLY A 352 -8.74 -8.14 -13.99
N GLU A 353 -8.02 -8.42 -12.89
CA GLU A 353 -7.82 -9.79 -12.39
C GLU A 353 -9.10 -10.36 -11.77
N GLN A 354 -9.82 -9.54 -10.99
CA GLN A 354 -11.11 -9.94 -10.40
C GLN A 354 -12.16 -10.26 -11.47
N LEU A 355 -12.29 -9.44 -12.51
CA LEU A 355 -13.23 -9.66 -13.61
C LEU A 355 -12.84 -10.88 -14.45
N ARG A 356 -11.55 -11.11 -14.69
CA ARG A 356 -11.09 -12.32 -15.40
C ARG A 356 -11.47 -13.58 -14.63
N THR A 357 -11.22 -13.59 -13.32
CA THR A 357 -11.61 -14.69 -12.43
C THR A 357 -13.14 -14.89 -12.42
N LEU A 358 -13.89 -13.80 -12.27
CA LEU A 358 -15.35 -13.82 -12.26
C LEU A 358 -15.91 -14.34 -13.59
N TYR A 359 -15.39 -13.83 -14.70
CA TYR A 359 -15.75 -14.23 -16.05
C TYR A 359 -15.63 -15.74 -16.20
N TRP A 360 -14.49 -16.34 -15.88
CA TRP A 360 -14.33 -17.79 -16.04
C TRP A 360 -15.23 -18.61 -15.14
N LYS A 361 -15.48 -18.18 -13.90
CA LYS A 361 -16.43 -18.86 -13.00
C LYS A 361 -17.85 -18.85 -13.58
N VAL A 362 -18.30 -17.70 -14.08
CA VAL A 362 -19.62 -17.57 -14.72
C VAL A 362 -19.68 -18.42 -16.00
N ARG A 363 -18.63 -18.44 -16.82
CA ARG A 363 -18.58 -19.25 -18.04
C ARG A 363 -18.64 -20.75 -17.77
N ILE A 364 -17.97 -21.23 -16.71
CA ILE A 364 -18.02 -22.63 -16.31
C ILE A 364 -19.45 -23.02 -15.89
N GLU A 365 -20.13 -22.17 -15.12
CA GLU A 365 -21.52 -22.40 -14.72
C GLU A 365 -22.45 -22.44 -15.94
N GLN A 366 -22.29 -21.50 -16.88
CA GLN A 366 -23.06 -21.51 -18.13
C GLN A 366 -22.90 -22.83 -18.90
N LEU A 367 -21.70 -23.41 -18.93
CA LEU A 367 -21.45 -24.70 -19.57
C LEU A 367 -22.13 -25.85 -18.79
N GLY A 368 -22.11 -25.80 -17.46
CA GLY A 368 -22.78 -26.78 -16.59
C GLY A 368 -24.30 -26.82 -16.75
N GLU A 369 -24.95 -25.70 -17.08
CA GLU A 369 -26.38 -25.65 -17.42
C GLU A 369 -26.70 -26.21 -18.83
N THR A 370 -25.69 -26.48 -19.66
CA THR A 370 -25.88 -26.92 -21.06
C THR A 370 -25.74 -28.44 -21.25
N PHE A 371 -25.37 -29.17 -20.19
CA PHE A 371 -25.29 -30.63 -20.14
C PHE A 371 -26.27 -31.19 -19.12
#